data_AF-A0A3B8PWZ9-F1
#
_entry.id   AF-A0A3B8PWZ9-F1
#
_cell.length_a   1.000
_cell.length_b   1.000
_cell.length_c   1.000
_cell.angle_alpha   90.00
_cell.angle_beta   90.00
_cell.angle_gamma   90.00
#
_symmetry.space_group_name_H-M   'P 1'
#
loop_
_entity.id
_entity.type
_entity.pdbx_description
1 polymer ?
#
loop_
_entity_poly.entity_id
_entity_poly.type
_entity_poly.pdbx_seq_one_letter_code
_entity_poly.pdbx_strand_id
1 'polypeptide(L)' 'MAPADLKHLQQTLLWPACGVLPSRAVHLHALVLHEETQYRFYDCLILASAVASGVEALYTEDLQHGREVGRVRIVNPFFS' A
#
# COMPACT_ATOMS: atom_id res chain seq x y z
N MET A 1 12.94 -21.05 1.64
CA MET A 1 11.71 -21.15 0.84
C MET A 1 12.09 -21.53 -0.57
N ALA A 2 11.61 -22.66 -1.08
CA ALA A 2 11.90 -23.10 -2.44
C ALA A 2 11.07 -22.30 -3.46
N PRO A 3 11.50 -22.17 -4.73
CA PRO A 3 10.71 -21.49 -5.75
C PRO A 3 9.29 -22.03 -5.96
N ALA A 4 9.05 -23.31 -5.62
CA ALA A 4 7.73 -23.93 -5.67
C ALA A 4 6.78 -23.33 -4.61
N ASP A 5 7.29 -23.06 -3.41
CA ASP A 5 6.51 -22.48 -2.31
C ASP A 5 6.03 -21.07 -2.67
N LEU A 6 6.87 -20.28 -3.35
CA LEU A 6 6.54 -18.93 -3.82
C LEU A 6 5.37 -18.94 -4.81
N LYS A 7 5.40 -19.85 -5.78
CA LYS A 7 4.33 -19.99 -6.78
C LYS A 7 3.01 -20.39 -6.10
N HIS A 8 3.08 -21.30 -5.15
CA HIS A 8 1.91 -21.73 -4.39
C HIS A 8 1.33 -20.55 -3.59
N LEU A 9 2.16 -19.83 -2.83
CA LEU A 9 1.75 -18.66 -2.05
C LEU A 9 1.14 -17.55 -2.93
N GLN A 10 1.69 -17.32 -4.13
CA GLN A 10 1.12 -16.39 -5.08
C GLN A 10 -0.31 -16.75 -5.49
N GLN A 11 -0.57 -18.03 -5.72
CA GLN A 11 -1.86 -18.53 -6.21
C GLN A 11 -2.91 -18.66 -5.11
N THR A 12 -2.50 -19.06 -3.91
CA THR A 12 -3.45 -19.37 -2.83
C THR A 12 -3.69 -18.22 -1.86
N LEU A 13 -2.73 -17.31 -1.71
CA LEU A 13 -2.81 -16.23 -0.73
C LEU A 13 -2.77 -14.85 -1.40
N LEU A 14 -1.71 -14.55 -2.16
CA LEU A 14 -1.48 -13.17 -2.64
C LEU A 14 -2.56 -12.72 -3.62
N TRP A 15 -2.76 -13.45 -4.72
CA TRP A 15 -3.74 -13.03 -5.73
C TRP A 15 -5.18 -12.96 -5.21
N PRO A 16 -5.67 -13.96 -4.45
CA PRO A 16 -7.01 -13.88 -3.85
C PRO A 16 -7.19 -12.72 -2.87
N ALA A 17 -6.12 -12.29 -2.18
CA ALA A 17 -6.17 -11.18 -1.24
C ALA A 17 -6.04 -9.79 -1.90
N CYS A 18 -5.57 -9.71 -3.16
CA CYS A 18 -5.44 -8.45 -3.89
C CYS A 18 -6.80 -7.88 -4.32
N GLY A 19 -7.46 -7.15 -3.42
CA GLY A 19 -8.74 -6.48 -3.71
C GLY A 19 -8.64 -5.21 -4.56
N VAL A 20 -7.46 -4.59 -4.62
CA VAL A 20 -7.20 -3.41 -5.46
C VAL A 20 -6.04 -3.71 -6.39
N LEU A 21 -6.29 -3.52 -7.69
CA LEU A 21 -5.32 -3.72 -8.76
C LEU A 21 -4.82 -2.39 -9.31
N PRO A 22 -3.64 -2.40 -9.97
CA PRO A 22 -3.14 -1.24 -10.69
C PRO A 22 -4.20 -0.68 -11.65
N SER A 23 -4.52 0.59 -11.50
CA SER A 23 -5.44 1.31 -12.38
C SER A 23 -4.92 2.71 -12.67
N ARG A 24 -5.41 3.32 -13.77
CA ARG A 24 -5.04 4.71 -14.12
C ARG A 24 -5.35 5.68 -12.98
N ALA A 25 -6.47 5.49 -12.29
CA ALA A 25 -6.88 6.35 -11.17
C ALA A 25 -5.88 6.28 -10.01
N VAL A 26 -5.41 5.08 -9.64
CA VAL A 26 -4.41 4.88 -8.59
C VAL A 26 -3.07 5.54 -8.95
N HIS A 27 -2.63 5.42 -10.21
CA HIS A 27 -1.37 6.04 -10.65
C HIS A 27 -1.42 7.56 -10.63
N LEU A 28 -2.54 8.16 -11.09
CA LEU A 28 -2.70 9.61 -11.06
C LEU A 28 -2.74 10.13 -9.61
N HIS A 29 -3.44 9.41 -8.73
CA HIS A 29 -3.48 9.78 -7.31
C HIS A 29 -2.09 9.66 -6.65
N ALA A 30 -1.29 8.66 -7.02
CA ALA A 30 0.08 8.52 -6.54
C ALA A 30 0.98 9.70 -6.93
N LEU A 31 0.79 10.28 -8.13
CA LEU A 31 1.52 11.48 -8.55
C LEU A 31 1.13 12.71 -7.71
N VAL A 32 -0.16 12.88 -7.43
CA VAL A 32 -0.63 13.95 -6.53
C VAL A 32 -0.02 13.80 -5.14
N LEU A 33 -0.05 12.59 -4.57
CA LEU A 33 0.57 12.32 -3.27
C LEU A 33 2.09 12.54 -3.28
N HIS A 34 2.76 12.24 -4.40
CA HIS A 34 4.19 12.47 -4.54
C HIS A 34 4.54 13.96 -4.42
N GLU A 35 3.75 14.82 -5.08
CA GLU A 35 3.88 16.28 -4.99
C GLU A 35 3.62 16.79 -3.57
N GLU A 36 2.58 16.29 -2.90
CA GLU A 36 2.16 16.75 -1.56
C GLU A 36 3.05 16.26 -0.41
N THR A 37 3.56 15.03 -0.51
CA THR A 37 4.20 14.35 0.63
C THR A 37 5.72 14.26 0.52
N GLN A 38 6.27 14.42 -0.68
CA GLN A 38 7.68 14.19 -1.02
C GLN A 38 8.16 12.75 -0.77
N TYR A 39 7.25 11.80 -0.53
CA TYR A 39 7.58 10.37 -0.51
C TYR A 39 7.96 9.89 -1.90
N ARG A 40 8.66 8.75 -2.01
CA ARG A 40 9.01 8.20 -3.32
C ARG A 40 7.75 7.72 -4.04
N PHE A 41 7.76 7.76 -5.36
CA PHE A 41 6.59 7.40 -6.17
C PHE A 41 5.95 6.04 -5.80
N TYR A 42 6.75 5.00 -5.56
CA TYR A 42 6.22 3.69 -5.18
C TYR A 42 5.60 3.67 -3.77
N ASP A 43 6.12 4.46 -2.84
CA ASP A 43 5.52 4.64 -1.52
C ASP A 43 4.15 5.35 -1.67
N CYS A 44 4.08 6.36 -2.52
CA CYS A 44 2.82 7.03 -2.89
C CYS A 44 1.85 6.10 -3.62
N LEU A 45 2.35 5.15 -4.42
CA LEU A 45 1.51 4.18 -5.13
C LEU A 45 0.85 3.20 -4.15
N ILE A 46 1.58 2.76 -3.13
CA ILE A 46 1.03 1.95 -2.03
C ILE A 46 -0.04 2.74 -1.27
N LEU A 47 0.25 3.99 -0.90
CA LEU A 47 -0.71 4.88 -0.22
C LEU A 47 -1.96 5.13 -1.06
N ALA A 48 -1.82 5.45 -2.35
CA ALA A 48 -2.94 5.67 -3.25
C ALA A 48 -3.80 4.40 -3.40
N SER A 49 -3.17 3.21 -3.41
CA SER A 49 -3.87 1.93 -3.44
C SER A 49 -4.63 1.66 -2.13
N ALA A 50 -4.06 2.02 -0.99
CA ALA A 50 -4.73 1.92 0.31
C ALA A 50 -5.92 2.89 0.40
N VAL A 51 -5.78 4.12 -0.11
CA VAL A 51 -6.93 5.05 -0.18
C VAL A 51 -8.01 4.49 -1.10
N ALA A 52 -7.63 3.91 -2.25
CA ALA A 52 -8.56 3.32 -3.20
C ALA A 52 -9.26 2.06 -2.68
N SER A 53 -8.64 1.30 -1.75
CA SER A 53 -9.28 0.13 -1.12
C SER A 53 -10.28 0.51 -0.03
N GLY A 54 -10.29 1.78 0.41
CA GLY A 54 -11.19 2.27 1.45
C GLY A 54 -10.83 1.77 2.86
N VAL A 55 -9.61 1.26 3.06
CA VAL A 55 -9.15 0.83 4.39
C VAL A 55 -8.87 2.04 5.28
N GLU A 56 -8.93 1.83 6.60
CA GLU A 56 -8.67 2.88 7.60
C GLU A 56 -7.19 2.96 7.98
N ALA A 57 -6.42 1.88 7.76
CA ALA A 57 -5.02 1.81 8.16
C ALA A 57 -4.16 1.14 7.09
N LEU A 58 -2.96 1.70 6.89
CA LEU A 58 -1.86 1.09 6.15
C LEU A 58 -0.77 0.69 7.15
N TYR A 59 -0.53 -0.63 7.26
CA TYR A 59 0.56 -1.15 8.07
C TYR A 59 1.87 -1.14 7.28
N THR A 60 2.88 -0.44 7.79
CA THR A 60 4.21 -0.35 7.15
C THR A 60 5.27 0.15 8.12
N GLU A 61 6.47 -0.40 8.03
CA GLU A 61 7.65 0.03 8.80
C GLU A 61 8.38 1.21 8.17
N ASP A 62 8.23 1.41 6.85
CA ASP A 62 9.01 2.36 6.05
C ASP A 62 8.46 3.79 6.11
N LEU A 63 7.17 3.96 6.41
CA LEU A 63 6.51 5.27 6.41
C LEU A 63 6.34 5.83 7.83
N GLN A 64 6.18 7.14 7.91
CA GLN A 64 6.06 7.90 9.15
C GLN A 64 4.80 7.48 9.92
N HIS A 65 5.01 6.77 11.03
CA HIS A 65 3.94 6.34 11.93
C HIS A 65 3.06 7.51 12.40
N GLY A 66 1.75 7.29 12.43
CA GLY A 66 0.78 8.27 12.93
C GLY A 66 0.38 9.33 11.92
N ARG A 67 1.01 9.40 10.74
CA ARG A 67 0.57 10.30 9.67
C ARG A 67 -0.73 9.80 9.03
N GLU A 68 -1.58 10.74 8.65
CA GLU A 68 -2.80 10.48 7.90
C GLU A 68 -2.66 10.94 6.45
N VAL A 69 -3.19 10.13 5.52
CA VAL A 69 -3.29 10.45 4.09
C VAL A 69 -4.72 10.14 3.65
N GLY A 70 -5.50 11.18 3.39
CA GLY A 70 -6.95 11.02 3.21
C GLY A 70 -7.60 10.45 4.47
N ARG A 71 -8.20 9.25 4.36
CA ARG A 71 -8.79 8.51 5.50
C ARG A 71 -7.89 7.38 6.02
N VAL A 72 -6.70 7.22 5.44
CA VAL A 72 -5.78 6.13 5.78
C VAL A 72 -4.77 6.62 6.81
N ARG A 73 -4.73 5.95 7.96
CA ARG A 73 -3.70 6.15 8.98
C ARG A 73 -2.51 5.23 8.73
N ILE A 74 -1.30 5.77 8.78
CA ILE A 74 -0.07 4.99 8.69
C ILE A 74 0.27 4.40 10.06
N VAL A 75 0.35 3.07 10.15
CA VAL A 75 0.62 2.33 11.38
C VAL A 75 1.91 1.54 11.22
N ASN A 76 2.91 1.78 12.07
CA ASN A 76 4.10 0.95 12.11
C ASN A 76 3.80 -0.21 13.06
N PRO A 77 3.82 -1.47 12.59
CA PRO A 77 3.40 -2.62 13.39
C PRO A 77 4.33 -2.92 14.58
N PHE A 78 5.50 -2.29 14.66
CA PHE A 78 6.46 -2.46 15.77
C PHE A 78 6.30 -1.41 16.87
N PHE A 79 5.49 -0.38 16.66
CA PHE A 79 5.11 0.55 17.70
C PHE A 79 3.78 0.07 18.31
N SER A 80 3.91 -0.71 19.37
CA SER A 80 2.83 -1.14 20.27
C SER A 80 2.86 -0.35 21.56
#